data_AF-A0A1L8D3D1-F1
#
_entry.id   AF-A0A1L8D3D1-F1
#
_cell.length_a   1.000
_cell.length_b   1.000
_cell.length_c   1.000
_cell.angle_alpha   90.00
_cell.angle_beta   90.00
_cell.angle_gamma   90.00
#
_symmetry.space_group_name_H-M   'P 1'
#
loop_
_entity.id
_entity.type
_entity.pdbx_description
1 polymer ?
#
loop_
_entity_poly.entity_id
_entity_poly.type
_entity_poly.pdbx_seq_one_letter_code
_entity_poly.pdbx_strand_id
1 'polypeptide(L)' 'MVKFLKPSLERRFGSKVSIQFVDVEGEELPEEVQEKMQRYPLPLVYFEDKFKFAGTLNYSVLAKHLAEVGIKEE' A
#
# COMPACT_ATOMS: atom_id res chain seq x y z
N MET A 1 8.99 -7.72 -9.29
CA MET A 1 8.01 -8.41 -8.43
C MET A 1 6.78 -7.54 -8.08
N VAL A 2 6.91 -6.22 -7.95
CA VAL A 2 5.79 -5.28 -7.69
C VAL A 2 4.80 -5.12 -8.86
N LYS A 3 5.23 -5.33 -10.11
CA LYS A 3 4.41 -5.14 -11.33
C LYS A 3 3.15 -6.03 -11.41
N PHE A 4 3.09 -7.15 -10.67
CA PHE A 4 1.94 -8.07 -10.69
C PHE A 4 0.90 -7.79 -9.59
N LEU A 5 1.24 -7.01 -8.57
CA LEU A 5 0.32 -6.72 -7.47
C LEU A 5 -0.83 -5.82 -7.91
N LYS A 6 -0.53 -4.78 -8.70
CA LYS A 6 -1.52 -3.82 -9.20
C LYS A 6 -2.69 -4.50 -9.94
N PRO A 7 -2.47 -5.30 -11.01
CA PRO A 7 -3.57 -5.92 -11.74
C PRO A 7 -4.32 -6.97 -10.92
N SER A 8 -3.67 -7.68 -10.00
CA SER A 8 -4.36 -8.66 -9.13
C SER A 8 -5.27 -7.99 -8.11
N LEU A 9 -4.86 -6.85 -7.57
CA LEU A 9 -5.67 -6.10 -6.60
C LEU A 9 -6.82 -5.37 -7.29
N GLU A 10 -6.55 -4.70 -8.41
CA GLU A 10 -7.58 -4.06 -9.23
C GLU A 10 -8.63 -5.07 -9.72
N ARG A 11 -8.22 -6.30 -10.08
CA ARG A 11 -9.16 -7.35 -10.49
C ARG A 11 -10.06 -7.84 -9.35
N ARG A 12 -9.57 -7.89 -8.10
CA ARG A 12 -10.30 -8.48 -6.95
C ARG A 12 -11.10 -7.47 -6.14
N PHE A 13 -10.61 -6.24 -6.04
CA PHE A 13 -11.29 -5.15 -5.34
C PHE A 13 -12.02 -4.21 -6.32
N GLY A 14 -11.92 -4.47 -7.63
CA GLY A 14 -12.61 -3.71 -8.67
C GLY A 14 -12.27 -2.23 -8.64
N SER A 15 -13.25 -1.39 -8.93
CA SER A 15 -13.18 0.07 -8.86
C SER A 15 -13.26 0.63 -7.42
N LYS A 16 -13.33 -0.22 -6.39
CA LYS A 16 -13.48 0.23 -4.98
C LYS A 16 -12.16 0.67 -4.35
N VAL A 17 -11.02 0.33 -4.94
CA VAL A 17 -9.69 0.68 -4.42
C VAL A 17 -8.83 1.23 -5.55
N SER A 18 -8.26 2.42 -5.35
CA SER A 18 -7.25 3.00 -6.24
C SER A 18 -5.87 2.81 -5.61
N ILE A 19 -4.95 2.17 -6.34
CA ILE A 19 -3.61 1.87 -5.82
C ILE A 19 -2.58 2.68 -6.61
N GLN A 20 -1.82 3.49 -5.88
CA GLN A 20 -0.71 4.26 -6.40
C GLN A 20 0.60 3.67 -5.86
N PHE A 21 1.59 3.53 -6.75
CA PHE A 21 2.95 3.16 -6.38
C PHE A 21 3.79 4.41 -6.54
N VAL A 22 4.37 4.86 -5.44
CA VAL A 22 5.30 6.00 -5.42
C VAL A 22 6.70 5.40 -5.38
N ASP A 23 7.52 5.78 -6.35
CA ASP A 23 8.94 5.46 -6.31
C ASP A 23 9.63 6.43 -5.35
N VAL A 24 10.45 5.89 -4.47
CA VAL A 24 11.18 6.70 -3.48
C VAL A 24 12.51 7.19 -4.03
N GLU A 25 12.97 6.62 -5.15
CA GLU A 25 14.21 7.04 -5.81
C GLU A 25 13.98 8.30 -6.65
N GLY A 26 14.45 9.45 -6.15
CA GLY A 26 14.49 10.71 -6.91
C GLY A 26 13.29 11.64 -6.74
N GLU A 27 12.34 11.31 -5.84
CA GLU A 27 11.24 12.21 -5.48
C GLU A 27 11.48 12.95 -4.15
N GLU A 28 11.00 14.19 -4.06
CA GLU A 28 11.00 14.97 -2.83
C GLU A 28 9.84 14.49 -1.94
N LEU A 29 10.13 13.49 -1.11
CA LEU A 29 9.13 12.89 -0.21
C LEU A 29 8.86 13.77 1.01
N PRO A 30 7.63 13.78 1.55
CA PRO A 30 7.33 14.47 2.79
C PRO A 30 8.22 14.00 3.95
N GLU A 31 8.58 14.91 4.87
CA GLU A 31 9.47 14.61 6.01
C GLU A 31 8.97 13.41 6.84
N GLU A 32 7.66 13.30 7.08
CA GLU A 32 7.07 12.16 7.79
C GLU A 32 7.36 10.82 7.09
N VAL A 33 7.31 10.79 5.75
CA VAL A 33 7.58 9.58 4.97
C VAL A 33 9.06 9.22 5.09
N GLN A 34 9.95 10.21 5.02
CA GLN A 34 11.39 10.01 5.19
C GLN A 34 11.73 9.46 6.59
N GLU A 35 11.13 10.01 7.65
CA GLU A 35 11.30 9.50 9.02
C GLU A 35 10.82 8.04 9.14
N LYS A 36 9.68 7.70 8.52
CA LYS A 36 9.16 6.33 8.53
C LYS A 36 10.04 5.36 7.76
N MET A 37 10.65 5.79 6.65
CA MET A 37 11.60 4.96 5.88
C MET A 37 12.85 4.62 6.68
N GLN A 38 13.28 5.49 7.59
CA GLN A 38 14.41 5.20 8.48
C GLN A 38 14.04 4.20 9.59
N ARG A 39 12.78 4.17 10.01
CA ARG A 39 12.30 3.35 11.14
C ARG A 39 11.72 1.99 10.71
N TYR A 40 11.26 1.87 9.47
CA TYR A 40 10.53 0.70 8.98
C TYR A 40 11.06 0.20 7.63
N PRO A 41 10.99 -1.11 7.37
CA PRO A 41 11.36 -1.65 6.07
C PRO A 41 10.36 -1.25 4.98
N LEU A 42 10.84 -1.02 3.76
CA LEU A 42 10.00 -0.79 2.59
C LEU A 42 9.27 -2.08 2.14
N PRO A 43 8.16 -1.97 1.39
CA PRO A 43 7.38 -0.76 1.12
C PRO A 43 6.62 -0.24 2.35
N LEU A 44 6.43 1.09 2.42
CA LEU A 44 5.49 1.71 3.36
C LEU A 44 4.10 1.72 2.72
N VAL A 45 3.07 1.37 3.50
CA VAL A 45 1.68 1.33 3.02
C VAL A 45 0.86 2.38 3.74
N TYR A 46 0.22 3.24 2.94
CA TYR A 46 -0.68 4.28 3.38
C TYR A 46 -2.10 3.99 2.85
N PHE A 47 -3.10 4.36 3.64
CA PHE A 47 -4.50 4.32 3.25
C PHE A 47 -5.14 5.64 3.67
N GLU A 48 -5.74 6.36 2.71
CA GLU A 48 -6.24 7.74 2.92
C GLU A 48 -5.19 8.63 3.60
N ASP A 49 -3.97 8.64 3.05
CA ASP A 49 -2.80 9.39 3.55
C ASP A 49 -2.32 9.03 4.96
N LYS A 50 -2.90 8.02 5.60
CA LYS A 50 -2.48 7.55 6.93
C LYS A 50 -1.61 6.31 6.82
N PHE A 51 -0.46 6.34 7.47
CA PHE A 51 0.42 5.18 7.59
C PHE A 51 -0.30 4.01 8.28
N LYS A 52 -0.21 2.82 7.68
CA LYS A 52 -0.83 1.60 8.23
C LYS A 52 0.19 0.57 8.64
N PHE A 53 1.04 0.15 7.72
CA PHE A 53 2.05 -0.86 7.97
C PHE A 53 3.20 -0.73 6.97
N ALA A 54 4.27 -1.47 7.21
CA ALA A 54 5.48 -1.43 6.43
C ALA A 54 6.08 -2.83 6.25
N GLY A 55 6.84 -3.03 5.18
CA GLY A 55 7.49 -4.29 4.87
C GLY A 55 6.64 -5.19 3.99
N THR A 56 6.30 -6.39 4.46
CA THR A 56 5.73 -7.45 3.62
C THR A 56 4.39 -7.05 2.98
N LEU A 57 4.44 -6.69 1.70
CA LEU A 57 3.27 -6.44 0.87
C LEU A 57 2.86 -7.72 0.16
N ASN A 58 1.96 -8.49 0.79
CA ASN A 58 1.32 -9.64 0.16
C ASN A 58 -0.19 -9.50 0.18
N TYR A 59 -0.86 -10.31 -0.64
CA TYR A 59 -2.30 -10.31 -0.79
C TYR A 59 -3.04 -10.45 0.54
N SER A 60 -2.63 -11.40 1.39
CA SER A 60 -3.32 -11.69 2.65
C SER A 60 -3.29 -10.52 3.62
N VAL A 61 -2.18 -9.79 3.69
CA VAL A 61 -2.04 -8.59 4.52
C VAL A 61 -2.98 -7.48 4.03
N LEU A 62 -3.00 -7.24 2.72
CA LEU A 62 -3.89 -6.24 2.11
C LEU A 62 -5.36 -6.61 2.26
N ALA A 63 -5.74 -7.86 1.97
CA ALA A 63 -7.11 -8.33 2.08
C ALA A 63 -7.62 -8.25 3.53
N LYS A 64 -6.77 -8.62 4.51
CA LYS A 64 -7.10 -8.44 5.92
C LYS A 64 -7.35 -6.97 6.25
N HIS A 65 -6.47 -6.08 5.80
CA HIS A 65 -6.62 -4.65 6.09
C HIS A 65 -7.86 -4.04 5.41
N LEU A 66 -8.13 -4.41 4.16
CA LEU A 66 -9.31 -3.97 3.43
C LEU A 66 -10.59 -4.45 4.10
N ALA A 67 -10.61 -5.68 4.62
CA ALA A 67 -11.72 -6.18 5.42
C ALA A 67 -11.91 -5.40 6.73
N GLU A 68 -10.82 -4.99 7.42
CA GLU A 68 -10.89 -4.16 8.64
C GLU A 68 -11.50 -2.78 8.38
N VAL A 69 -11.28 -2.20 7.20
CA VAL A 69 -11.90 -0.92 6.79
C VAL A 69 -13.27 -1.09 6.11
N GLY A 70 -13.82 -2.31 6.08
CA GLY A 70 -15.16 -2.60 5.58
C GLY A 70 -15.26 -2.80 4.07
N ILE A 71 -14.14 -2.86 3.35
CA ILE A 71 -14.10 -3.14 1.91
C ILE A 71 -14.06 -4.65 1.70
N LYS A 72 -15.16 -5.20 1.16
CA LYS A 72 -15.27 -6.62 0.82
C LYS A 72 -14.87 -6.85 -0.64
N GLU A 73 -14.20 -7.97 -0.89
CA GLU A 73 -13.99 -8.52 -2.23
C GLU A 73 -15.34 -8.68 -2.95
N GLU A 74 -15.31 -8.49 -4.27
CA GLU A 74 -16.49 -8.66 -5.14
C GLU A 74 -16.67 -10.11 -5.61
#